data_AF-A0A2A4W3N6-F1
#
_entry.id   AF-A0A2A4W3N6-F1
#
_cell.length_a   1.000
_cell.length_b   1.000
_cell.length_c   1.000
_cell.angle_alpha   90.00
_cell.angle_beta   90.00
_cell.angle_gamma   90.00
#
_symmetry.space_group_name_H-M   'P 1'
#
loop_
_entity.id
_entity.type
_entity.pdbx_description
1 polymer ?
#
loop_
_entity_poly.entity_id
_entity_poly.type
_entity_poly.pdbx_seq_one_letter_code
_entity_poly.pdbx_strand_id
1 'polypeptide(L)'
;MALSFETKKLLGDLFIFGSGICGLIGMILLIILYFRLTRKYDPMFPDHANLTDGIGIQGEINRAGRYMWCIVRKDLSQRNERIRHITGGYDFRGNASLFDIVLCYLMLFFGLIFIVSAFTFVILTEIFGIDL
;
A
#
# COMPACT_ATOMS: atom_id res chain seq x y z
N MET A 1 -26.82 19.94 6.43
CA MET A 1 -25.85 21.04 6.58
C MET A 1 -25.69 21.69 5.22
N ALA A 2 -25.95 22.99 5.06
CA ALA A 2 -25.81 23.65 3.76
C ALA A 2 -24.36 24.14 3.61
N LEU A 3 -23.57 23.46 2.78
CA LEU A 3 -22.24 23.93 2.37
C LEU A 3 -22.37 24.95 1.25
N SER A 4 -21.46 25.93 1.22
CA SER A 4 -21.37 26.87 0.10
C SER A 4 -20.92 26.14 -1.17
N PHE A 5 -21.26 26.70 -2.33
CA PHE A 5 -20.82 26.18 -3.62
C PHE A 5 -19.29 26.09 -3.73
N GLU A 6 -18.58 27.09 -3.21
CA GLU A 6 -17.11 27.11 -3.18
C GLU A 6 -16.54 25.97 -2.35
N THR A 7 -17.12 25.69 -1.18
CA THR A 7 -16.67 24.57 -0.33
C THR A 7 -16.94 23.22 -0.99
N LYS A 8 -18.10 23.06 -1.63
CA LYS A 8 -18.42 21.83 -2.39
C LYS A 8 -17.42 21.60 -3.51
N LYS A 9 -17.12 22.63 -4.30
CA LYS A 9 -16.14 22.55 -5.40
C LYS A 9 -14.75 22.18 -4.87
N LEU A 10 -14.29 22.86 -3.81
CA LEU A 10 -13.00 22.55 -3.19
C LEU A 10 -12.93 21.09 -2.70
N LEU A 11 -13.99 20.61 -2.05
CA LEU A 11 -14.08 19.22 -1.60
C LEU A 11 -14.07 18.25 -2.79
N GLY A 12 -14.83 18.54 -3.85
CA GLY A 12 -14.82 17.75 -5.08
C GLY A 12 -13.42 17.64 -5.69
N ASP A 13 -12.71 18.76 -5.85
CA ASP A 13 -11.34 18.79 -6.37
C ASP A 13 -10.37 17.99 -5.47
N LEU A 14 -10.51 18.11 -4.14
CA LEU A 14 -9.72 17.34 -3.17
C LEU A 14 -9.99 15.84 -3.27
N PHE A 15 -11.25 15.42 -3.49
CA PHE A 15 -11.60 14.02 -3.65
C PHE A 15 -11.13 13.47 -5.00
N ILE A 16 -11.23 14.22 -6.09
CA ILE A 16 -10.66 13.82 -7.39
C ILE A 16 -9.15 13.60 -7.27
N PHE A 17 -8.44 14.50 -6.59
CA PHE A 17 -7.01 14.32 -6.34
C PHE A 17 -6.73 13.10 -5.45
N GLY A 18 -7.45 13.00 -4.33
CA GLY A 18 -7.23 11.98 -3.31
C GLY A 18 -7.60 10.58 -3.78
N SER A 19 -8.83 10.35 -4.25
CA SER A 19 -9.27 9.03 -4.71
C SER A 19 -8.86 8.75 -6.15
N GLY A 20 -8.87 9.75 -7.04
CA GLY A 20 -8.51 9.58 -8.44
C GLY A 20 -6.99 9.49 -8.65
N ILE A 21 -6.29 10.62 -8.47
CA ILE A 21 -4.86 10.73 -8.80
C ILE A 21 -4.02 9.84 -7.88
N CYS A 22 -4.23 9.88 -6.56
CA CYS A 22 -3.43 9.04 -5.66
C CYS A 22 -3.75 7.55 -5.84
N GLY A 23 -5.00 7.20 -6.18
CA GLY A 23 -5.36 5.83 -6.56
C GLY A 23 -4.60 5.34 -7.78
N LEU A 24 -4.55 6.15 -8.84
CA LEU A 24 -3.79 5.85 -10.07
C LEU A 24 -2.30 5.69 -9.79
N ILE A 25 -1.69 6.63 -9.05
CA ILE A 25 -0.29 6.56 -8.66
C ILE A 25 -0.03 5.30 -7.83
N GLY A 26 -0.92 4.98 -6.87
CA GLY A 26 -0.86 3.76 -6.08
C GLY A 26 -0.86 2.49 -6.93
N MET A 27 -1.72 2.40 -7.94
CA MET A 27 -1.73 1.25 -8.86
C MET A 27 -0.42 1.12 -9.66
N ILE A 28 0.13 2.23 -10.14
CA ILE A 28 1.41 2.22 -10.86
C ILE A 28 2.55 1.77 -9.92
N LEU A 29 2.61 2.34 -8.73
CA LEU A 29 3.61 1.98 -7.72
C LEU A 29 3.50 0.52 -7.29
N LEU A 30 2.28 -0.01 -7.16
CA LEU A 30 2.05 -1.42 -6.84
C LEU A 30 2.68 -2.34 -7.89
N ILE A 31 2.48 -2.06 -9.18
CA ILE A 31 3.06 -2.87 -10.27
C ILE A 31 4.59 -2.80 -10.24
N ILE A 32 5.15 -1.59 -10.06
CA ILE A 32 6.61 -1.39 -9.99
C ILE A 32 7.19 -2.15 -8.79
N LEU A 33 6.60 -1.99 -7.61
CA LEU A 33 7.04 -2.67 -6.39
C LEU A 33 6.90 -4.18 -6.49
N TYR A 34 5.81 -4.68 -7.09
CA TYR A 34 5.63 -6.10 -7.34
C TYR A 34 6.85 -6.65 -8.08
N PHE A 35 7.15 -6.14 -9.28
CA PHE A 35 8.28 -6.65 -10.07
C PHE A 35 9.63 -6.49 -9.38
N ARG A 36 9.85 -5.39 -8.65
CA ARG A 36 11.14 -5.13 -8.00
C ARG A 36 11.37 -6.03 -6.79
N LEU A 37 10.37 -6.14 -5.91
CA LEU A 37 10.51 -6.87 -4.66
C LEU A 37 10.46 -8.39 -4.90
N THR A 38 9.54 -8.90 -5.72
CA THR A 38 9.44 -10.34 -5.97
C THR A 38 10.65 -10.87 -6.72
N ARG A 39 11.12 -10.19 -7.77
CA ARG A 39 12.34 -10.61 -8.49
C ARG A 39 13.59 -10.62 -7.61
N LYS A 40 13.63 -9.77 -6.58
CA LYS A 40 14.76 -9.72 -5.65
C LYS A 40 14.66 -10.80 -4.58
N TYR A 41 13.50 -10.91 -3.92
CA TYR A 41 13.38 -11.69 -2.68
C TYR A 41 12.82 -13.10 -2.88
N ASP A 42 11.97 -13.36 -3.88
CA ASP A 42 11.45 -14.71 -4.12
C ASP A 42 12.58 -15.74 -4.35
N PRO A 43 13.66 -15.43 -5.10
CA PRO A 43 14.78 -16.36 -5.26
C PRO A 43 15.61 -16.58 -3.98
N MET A 44 15.53 -15.66 -3.01
CA MET A 44 16.29 -15.73 -1.76
C MET A 44 15.61 -16.64 -0.72
N PHE A 45 14.29 -16.82 -0.82
CA PHE A 45 13.50 -17.55 0.16
C PHE A 45 12.69 -18.65 -0.54
N PRO A 46 13.12 -19.93 -0.50
CA PRO A 46 12.44 -21.01 -1.22
C PRO A 46 10.98 -21.19 -0.77
N ASP A 47 10.68 -20.91 0.49
CA ASP A 47 9.33 -20.99 1.07
C ASP A 47 8.55 -19.66 1.01
N HIS A 48 8.93 -18.73 0.12
CA HIS A 48 8.29 -17.41 0.00
C HIS A 48 6.78 -17.48 -0.27
N ALA A 49 6.31 -18.55 -0.92
CA ALA A 49 4.87 -18.78 -1.14
C ALA A 49 4.09 -18.83 0.18
N ASN A 50 4.71 -19.32 1.26
CA ASN A 50 4.09 -19.43 2.58
C ASN A 50 3.99 -18.09 3.33
N LEU A 51 4.42 -16.97 2.74
CA LEU A 51 4.24 -15.63 3.33
C LEU A 51 2.78 -15.13 3.23
N THR A 52 1.97 -15.77 2.41
CA THR A 52 0.57 -15.41 2.15
C THR A 52 -0.27 -16.67 1.99
N ASP A 53 -1.53 -16.58 2.43
CA ASP A 53 -2.53 -17.63 2.21
C ASP A 53 -3.35 -17.39 0.92
N GLY A 54 -3.13 -16.24 0.27
CA GLY A 54 -3.77 -15.89 -1.01
C GLY A 54 -3.20 -16.69 -2.18
N ILE A 55 -4.09 -17.11 -3.09
CA ILE A 55 -3.75 -17.86 -4.30
C ILE A 55 -3.90 -16.95 -5.54
N GLY A 56 -3.15 -17.24 -6.61
CA GLY A 56 -3.24 -16.49 -7.87
C GLY A 56 -2.79 -15.03 -7.71
N ILE A 57 -3.44 -14.11 -8.44
CA ILE A 57 -3.08 -12.68 -8.47
C ILE A 57 -3.09 -12.05 -7.07
N GLN A 58 -4.04 -12.45 -6.21
CA GLN A 58 -4.10 -11.96 -4.84
C GLN A 58 -2.89 -12.41 -4.01
N GLY A 59 -2.45 -13.66 -4.19
CA GLY A 59 -1.23 -14.17 -3.57
C GLY A 59 0.00 -13.38 -3.97
N GLU A 60 0.14 -13.11 -5.27
CA GLU A 60 1.24 -12.32 -5.85
C GLU A 60 1.30 -10.90 -5.27
N ILE A 61 0.16 -10.21 -5.20
CA ILE A 61 0.04 -8.87 -4.61
C ILE A 61 0.38 -8.91 -3.11
N ASN A 62 -0.19 -9.86 -2.38
CA ASN A 62 0.05 -10.00 -0.95
C ASN A 62 1.53 -10.26 -0.65
N ARG A 63 2.21 -11.06 -1.47
CA ARG A 63 3.64 -11.36 -1.31
C ARG A 63 4.50 -10.11 -1.47
N ALA A 64 4.28 -9.33 -2.52
CA ALA A 64 4.94 -8.03 -2.67
C ALA A 64 4.65 -7.09 -1.49
N GLY A 65 3.38 -7.07 -1.04
CA GLY A 65 2.96 -6.34 0.16
C GLY A 65 3.67 -6.80 1.44
N ARG A 66 3.94 -8.11 1.60
CA ARG A 66 4.71 -8.65 2.74
C ARG A 66 6.15 -8.19 2.72
N TYR A 67 6.83 -8.20 1.57
CA TYR A 67 8.19 -7.66 1.47
C TYR A 67 8.24 -6.16 1.75
N MET A 68 7.29 -5.40 1.20
CA MET A 68 7.15 -3.97 1.50
C MET A 68 6.96 -3.75 3.00
N TRP A 69 6.10 -4.54 3.64
CA TRP A 69 5.89 -4.50 5.08
C TRP A 69 7.16 -4.83 5.87
N CYS A 70 7.95 -5.83 5.45
CA CYS A 70 9.22 -6.14 6.08
C CYS A 70 10.26 -5.00 5.96
N ILE A 71 10.23 -4.24 4.87
CA ILE A 71 11.09 -3.07 4.66
C ILE A 71 10.64 -1.88 5.51
N VAL A 72 9.33 -1.61 5.57
CA VAL A 72 8.78 -0.43 6.28
C VAL A 72 8.72 -0.66 7.79
N ARG A 73 8.35 -1.87 8.22
CA ARG A 73 8.14 -2.25 9.62
C ARG A 73 9.20 -3.26 10.09
N LYS A 74 10.48 -2.94 9.89
CA LYS A 74 11.63 -3.81 10.20
C LYS A 74 11.51 -4.50 11.58
N ASP A 75 11.24 -3.73 12.63
CA ASP A 75 11.24 -4.31 13.99
C ASP A 75 10.05 -5.25 14.22
N LEU A 76 8.91 -4.99 13.57
CA LEU A 76 7.74 -5.86 13.67
C LEU A 76 7.91 -7.11 12.82
N SER A 77 8.60 -7.03 11.67
CA SER A 77 8.85 -8.19 10.82
C SER A 77 9.79 -9.19 11.45
N GLN A 78 10.81 -8.70 12.16
CA GLN A 78 11.73 -9.54 12.93
C GLN A 78 11.06 -10.25 14.13
N ARG A 79 9.98 -9.67 14.66
CA ARG A 79 9.19 -10.25 15.76
C ARG A 79 8.12 -11.23 15.28
N ASN A 80 7.78 -11.24 13.99
CA ASN A 80 6.76 -12.12 13.45
C ASN A 80 7.33 -13.52 13.21
N GLU A 81 6.88 -14.51 13.98
CA GLU A 81 7.40 -15.89 13.94
C GLU A 81 7.26 -16.54 12.56
N ARG A 82 6.11 -16.37 11.89
CA ARG A 82 5.88 -16.93 10.55
C ARG A 82 6.88 -16.36 9.55
N ILE A 83 7.06 -15.04 9.54
CA ILE A 83 7.99 -14.37 8.62
C ILE A 83 9.43 -14.74 8.95
N ARG A 84 9.81 -14.76 10.23
CA ARG A 84 11.15 -15.12 10.67
C ARG A 84 11.49 -16.58 10.35
N HIS A 85 10.53 -17.50 10.48
CA HIS A 85 10.69 -18.90 10.11
C HIS A 85 10.98 -19.05 8.61
N ILE A 86 10.25 -18.33 7.75
CA ILE A 86 10.42 -18.39 6.29
C ILE A 86 11.70 -17.69 5.83
N THR A 87 12.04 -16.56 6.45
CA THR A 87 13.11 -15.67 5.96
C THR A 87 14.43 -15.83 6.72
N GLY A 88 14.48 -16.69 7.73
CA GLY A 88 15.64 -16.84 8.60
C GLY A 88 16.01 -15.59 9.40
N GLY A 89 15.08 -14.63 9.55
CA GLY A 89 15.36 -13.34 10.19
C GLY A 89 16.11 -12.33 9.30
N TYR A 90 16.08 -12.50 7.97
CA TYR A 90 16.73 -11.59 7.02
C TYR A 90 16.36 -10.12 7.26
N ASP A 91 17.36 -9.23 7.31
CA ASP A 91 17.14 -7.79 7.45
C ASP A 91 16.77 -7.14 6.11
N PHE A 92 15.49 -7.21 5.76
CA PHE A 92 14.95 -6.62 4.53
C PHE A 92 15.26 -5.14 4.40
N ARG A 93 15.16 -4.37 5.48
CA ARG A 93 15.37 -2.92 5.45
C ARG A 93 16.85 -2.58 5.30
N GLY A 94 17.73 -3.28 6.02
CA GLY A 94 19.18 -3.08 5.92
C GLY A 94 19.74 -3.43 4.54
N ASN A 95 19.09 -4.36 3.83
CA ASN A 95 19.53 -4.81 2.50
C ASN A 95 18.71 -4.23 1.34
N ALA A 96 17.70 -3.39 1.60
CA ALA A 96 16.92 -2.72 0.57
C ALA A 96 17.71 -1.54 -0.02
N SER A 97 17.58 -1.32 -1.32
CA SER A 97 18.12 -0.09 -1.92
C SER A 97 17.33 1.12 -1.40
N LEU A 98 17.96 2.30 -1.35
CA LEU A 98 17.26 3.53 -0.98
C LEU A 98 16.04 3.78 -1.88
N PHE A 99 16.15 3.43 -3.16
CA PHE A 99 15.05 3.54 -4.11
C PHE A 99 13.87 2.64 -3.74
N ASP A 100 14.10 1.36 -3.41
CA ASP A 100 13.01 0.46 -2.99
C ASP A 100 12.34 0.95 -1.70
N ILE A 101 13.15 1.45 -0.77
CA ILE A 101 12.69 2.07 0.47
C ILE A 101 11.75 3.25 0.19
N VAL A 102 12.16 4.16 -0.69
CA VAL A 102 11.36 5.33 -1.07
C VAL A 102 10.07 4.89 -1.75
N LEU A 103 10.15 3.95 -2.70
CA LEU A 103 8.95 3.41 -3.37
C LEU A 103 7.96 2.80 -2.37
N CYS A 104 8.44 2.04 -1.38
CA CYS A 104 7.58 1.45 -0.34
C CYS A 104 6.83 2.54 0.45
N TYR A 105 7.49 3.64 0.81
CA TYR A 105 6.85 4.74 1.52
C TYR A 105 5.91 5.56 0.63
N LEU A 106 6.26 5.78 -0.64
CA LEU A 106 5.37 6.45 -1.59
C LEU A 106 4.09 5.63 -1.81
N MET A 107 4.22 4.31 -1.96
CA MET A 107 3.07 3.42 -2.10
C MET A 107 2.14 3.52 -0.88
N LEU A 108 2.70 3.50 0.33
CA LEU A 108 1.92 3.67 1.55
C LEU A 108 1.27 5.06 1.64
N PHE A 109 1.99 6.12 1.27
CA PHE A 109 1.49 7.49 1.32
C PHE A 109 0.30 7.68 0.38
N PHE A 110 0.47 7.34 -0.91
CA PHE A 110 -0.61 7.48 -1.90
C PHE A 110 -1.76 6.50 -1.63
N GLY A 111 -1.46 5.28 -1.21
CA GLY A 111 -2.49 4.31 -0.82
C GLY A 111 -3.31 4.77 0.39
N LEU A 112 -2.67 5.40 1.39
CA LEU A 112 -3.38 5.93 2.56
C LEU A 112 -4.25 7.13 2.18
N ILE A 113 -3.73 8.08 1.38
CA ILE A 113 -4.52 9.20 0.88
C ILE A 113 -5.73 8.67 0.10
N PHE A 114 -5.52 7.72 -0.80
CA PHE A 114 -6.60 7.08 -1.55
C PHE A 114 -7.69 6.52 -0.64
N ILE A 115 -7.32 5.67 0.34
CA ILE A 115 -8.28 5.05 1.27
C ILE A 115 -9.01 6.10 2.10
N VAL A 116 -8.30 7.05 2.69
CA VAL A 116 -8.89 8.09 3.54
C VAL A 116 -9.81 8.98 2.73
N SER A 117 -9.41 9.39 1.53
CA SER A 117 -10.24 10.20 0.63
C SER A 117 -11.49 9.45 0.18
N ALA A 118 -11.36 8.18 -0.23
CA ALA A 118 -12.49 7.36 -0.64
C ALA A 118 -13.49 7.13 0.51
N PHE A 119 -13.00 6.82 1.71
CA PHE A 119 -13.84 6.62 2.88
C PHE A 119 -14.53 7.92 3.31
N THR A 120 -13.79 9.04 3.32
CA THR A 120 -14.34 10.35 3.65
C THR A 120 -15.41 10.76 2.64
N PHE A 121 -15.18 10.55 1.34
CA PHE A 121 -16.15 10.82 0.28
C PHE A 121 -17.47 10.09 0.56
N VAL A 122 -17.41 8.77 0.79
CA VAL A 122 -18.59 7.95 1.10
C VAL A 122 -19.31 8.45 2.35
N ILE A 123 -18.60 8.83 3.41
CA ILE A 123 -19.23 9.40 4.60
C ILE A 123 -19.97 10.70 4.27
N LEU A 124 -19.35 11.60 3.52
CA LEU A 124 -19.95 12.89 3.20
C LEU A 124 -21.19 12.74 2.31
N THR A 125 -21.14 11.89 1.28
CA THR A 125 -22.24 11.71 0.33
C THR A 125 -23.36 10.83 0.89
N GLU A 126 -23.03 9.66 1.45
CA GLU A 126 -24.03 8.66 1.85
C GLU A 126 -24.57 8.88 3.26
N ILE A 127 -23.73 9.33 4.21
CA ILE A 127 -24.15 9.50 5.60
C ILE A 127 -24.67 10.92 5.84
N PHE A 128 -23.96 11.93 5.34
CA PHE A 128 -24.33 13.33 5.56
C PHE A 128 -25.18 13.94 4.43
N GLY A 129 -25.40 13.22 3.33
CA GLY A 129 -26.23 13.69 2.22
C GLY A 129 -25.68 14.92 1.52
N ILE A 130 -24.36 15.12 1.53
CA ILE A 130 -23.72 16.24 0.85
C ILE A 130 -23.53 15.87 -0.61
N ASP A 131 -24.26 16.56 -1.47
CA ASP A 131 -24.08 16.49 -2.93
C ASP A 131 -22.75 17.16 -3.32
N LEU A 132 -21.75 16.32 -3.65
CA LEU A 132 -20.34 16.62 -3.96
C LEU A 132 -19.97 16.10 -5.35
#